data_AF-A0A924IF78-F1
#
_entry.id   AF-A0A924IF78-F1
#
_cell.length_a   1.000
_cell.length_b   1.000
_cell.length_c   1.000
_cell.angle_alpha   90.00
_cell.angle_beta   90.00
_cell.angle_gamma   90.00
#
_symmetry.space_group_name_H-M   'P 1'
#
loop_
_entity.id
_entity.type
_entity.pdbx_description
1 polymer ?
#
loop_
_entity_poly.entity_id
_entity_poly.type
_entity_poly.pdbx_seq_one_letter_code
_entity_poly.pdbx_strand_id
1 'polypeptide(L)'
;MNLISLFVALFFSMNASLVRADVWHATETWNSYWENDYQEWVNKNLKTNIFTTDEGLLSGISTDCADALYDIRIQYSYEHSLPFVINAPEALHPKMKTFGNDTSMFDSIKNERTRVRAFIDYINDEEGTSTIFKDTFPVSIHEINSGILYLVEWSLFGKQERHSYILKGFNADRELLYYASDAPRKVRKLQIDTKYPRFSYGSAPFGFRRWRHPEHLLIPEKDIPASEGYSIEQYKLLEKVGKKQILKEIRKQLQN
;
A
#
# COMPACT_ATOMS: atom_id res chain seq x y z
N MET A 1 -2.81 -51.75 -39.99
CA MET A 1 -2.87 -50.76 -38.90
C MET A 1 -2.11 -49.53 -39.34
N ASN A 2 -2.83 -48.46 -39.67
CA ASN A 2 -2.27 -47.29 -40.34
C ASN A 2 -1.36 -46.49 -39.39
N LEU A 3 -0.08 -46.35 -39.76
CA LEU A 3 0.90 -45.48 -39.06
C LEU A 3 0.45 -44.02 -38.95
N ILE A 4 -0.53 -43.61 -39.75
CA ILE A 4 -1.08 -42.25 -39.77
C ILE A 4 -1.93 -41.96 -38.52
N SER A 5 -2.54 -42.98 -37.90
CA SER A 5 -3.36 -42.79 -36.70
C SER A 5 -2.55 -42.59 -35.42
N LEU A 6 -1.26 -42.94 -35.41
CA LEU A 6 -0.38 -42.76 -34.24
C LEU A 6 0.24 -41.35 -34.17
N PHE A 7 0.32 -40.64 -35.30
CA PHE A 7 0.88 -39.28 -35.37
C PHE A 7 -0.10 -38.18 -34.95
N VAL A 8 -1.41 -38.44 -35.07
CA VAL A 8 -2.45 -37.46 -34.66
C VAL A 8 -2.66 -37.45 -33.13
N ALA A 9 -2.32 -38.54 -32.44
CA ALA A 9 -2.39 -38.60 -30.98
C ALA A 9 -1.20 -37.91 -30.27
N LEU A 10 -0.07 -37.67 -30.97
CA LEU A 10 1.12 -37.04 -30.39
C LEU A 10 1.16 -35.51 -30.51
N PHE A 11 0.27 -34.91 -31.30
CA PHE A 11 0.23 -33.44 -31.46
C PHE A 11 -0.67 -32.74 -30.43
N PHE A 12 -1.39 -33.49 -29.60
CA PHE A 12 -2.27 -32.94 -28.55
C PHE A 12 -1.60 -32.75 -27.19
N SER A 13 -0.32 -33.11 -27.04
CA SER A 13 0.37 -33.14 -25.73
C SER A 13 1.38 -32.00 -25.50
N MET A 14 1.36 -30.91 -26.27
CA MET A 14 2.37 -29.84 -26.16
C MET A 14 1.81 -28.42 -26.01
N ASN A 15 0.72 -28.26 -25.25
CA ASN A 15 0.36 -26.95 -24.66
C ASN A 15 -0.14 -27.15 -23.24
N ALA A 16 0.61 -27.88 -22.42
CA ALA A 16 0.55 -27.63 -20.98
C ALA A 16 1.24 -26.28 -20.77
N SER A 17 0.50 -25.18 -20.98
CA SER A 17 0.88 -23.89 -20.43
C SER A 17 1.23 -24.16 -18.98
N LEU A 18 2.47 -23.88 -18.58
CA LEU A 18 2.81 -23.82 -17.16
C LEU A 18 1.85 -22.80 -16.58
N VAL A 19 0.78 -23.28 -15.93
CA VAL A 19 -0.16 -22.45 -15.21
C VAL A 19 0.64 -21.90 -14.06
N ARG A 20 1.29 -20.75 -14.28
CA ARG A 20 1.84 -19.94 -13.19
C ARG A 20 0.64 -19.53 -12.36
N ALA A 21 0.64 -19.95 -11.11
CA ALA A 21 -0.44 -19.65 -10.22
C ALA A 21 -0.11 -18.34 -9.52
N ASP A 22 -0.61 -17.22 -10.04
CA ASP A 22 -0.57 -15.94 -9.35
C ASP A 22 -1.02 -16.12 -7.88
N VAL A 23 -0.56 -15.24 -6.98
CA VAL A 23 -1.03 -15.23 -5.59
C VAL A 23 -2.56 -15.12 -5.55
N TRP A 24 -3.10 -14.23 -6.38
CA TRP A 24 -4.49 -14.21 -6.85
C TRP A 24 -4.51 -13.64 -8.27
N HIS A 25 -5.52 -14.03 -9.05
CA HIS A 25 -5.67 -13.54 -10.41
C HIS A 25 -6.31 -12.15 -10.42
N ALA A 26 -5.60 -11.16 -10.97
CA ALA A 26 -6.12 -9.81 -11.16
C ALA A 26 -6.89 -9.72 -12.48
N THR A 27 -8.16 -9.30 -12.41
CA THR A 27 -9.03 -9.08 -13.57
C THR A 27 -9.30 -7.59 -13.83
N GLU A 28 -8.96 -6.74 -12.86
CA GLU A 28 -9.13 -5.29 -12.90
C GLU A 28 -7.79 -4.57 -13.03
N THR A 29 -7.82 -3.28 -13.30
CA THR A 29 -6.62 -2.43 -13.36
C THR A 29 -6.85 -1.15 -12.57
N TRP A 30 -5.85 -0.70 -11.80
CA TRP A 30 -5.92 0.57 -11.10
C TRP A 30 -6.20 1.72 -12.06
N ASN A 31 -7.15 2.57 -11.67
CA ASN A 31 -7.55 3.79 -12.36
C ASN A 31 -8.21 4.72 -11.34
N SER A 32 -8.66 5.89 -11.77
CA SER A 32 -9.30 6.86 -10.87
C SER A 32 -10.59 6.35 -10.21
N TYR A 33 -11.33 5.45 -10.87
CA TYR A 33 -12.51 4.82 -10.28
C TYR A 33 -12.10 3.94 -9.09
N TRP A 34 -11.16 3.01 -9.29
CA TRP A 34 -10.72 2.09 -8.25
C TRP A 34 -9.97 2.80 -7.11
N GLU A 35 -9.22 3.86 -7.42
CA GLU A 35 -8.59 4.66 -6.37
C GLU A 35 -9.63 5.42 -5.53
N ASN A 36 -10.69 5.96 -6.14
CA ASN A 36 -11.79 6.58 -5.38
C ASN A 36 -12.58 5.56 -4.55
N ASP A 37 -12.87 4.39 -5.10
CA ASP A 37 -13.54 3.30 -4.38
C ASP A 37 -12.68 2.81 -3.20
N TYR A 38 -11.36 2.72 -3.36
CA TYR A 38 -10.44 2.43 -2.25
C TYR A 38 -10.54 3.47 -1.13
N GLN A 39 -10.56 4.76 -1.47
CA GLN A 39 -10.70 5.82 -0.46
C GLN A 39 -12.06 5.72 0.28
N GLU A 40 -13.12 5.39 -0.44
CA GLU A 40 -14.45 5.15 0.13
C GLU A 40 -14.47 3.91 1.05
N TRP A 41 -13.88 2.81 0.61
CA TRP A 41 -13.73 1.59 1.42
C TRP A 41 -12.91 1.86 2.67
N VAL A 42 -11.81 2.62 2.57
CA VAL A 42 -11.06 3.04 3.76
C VAL A 42 -11.96 3.89 4.65
N ASN A 43 -12.74 4.83 4.11
CA ASN A 43 -13.64 5.68 4.88
C ASN A 43 -14.76 4.93 5.60
N LYS A 44 -15.32 3.88 4.98
CA LYS A 44 -16.54 3.21 5.48
C LYS A 44 -16.25 1.85 6.13
N ASN A 45 -15.29 1.10 5.62
CA ASN A 45 -15.12 -0.32 5.92
C ASN A 45 -13.89 -0.62 6.77
N LEU A 46 -12.83 0.18 6.71
CA LEU A 46 -11.66 -0.03 7.57
C LEU A 46 -12.06 0.07 9.05
N LYS A 47 -11.79 -0.98 9.84
CA LYS A 47 -12.06 -1.02 11.28
C LYS A 47 -10.77 -1.15 12.06
N THR A 48 -10.75 -0.67 13.30
CA THR A 48 -9.56 -0.79 14.14
C THR A 48 -9.22 -2.22 14.51
N ASN A 49 -10.19 -3.13 14.50
CA ASN A 49 -9.98 -4.54 14.86
C ASN A 49 -9.71 -5.46 13.66
N ILE A 50 -9.38 -4.90 12.48
CA ILE A 50 -9.12 -5.63 11.22
C ILE A 50 -8.08 -6.76 11.38
N PHE A 51 -7.11 -6.60 12.28
CA PHE A 51 -6.08 -7.61 12.56
C PHE A 51 -6.40 -8.55 13.74
N THR A 52 -7.37 -8.24 14.61
CA THR A 52 -7.58 -9.00 15.86
C THR A 52 -8.78 -9.92 15.85
N THR A 53 -9.92 -9.42 15.37
CA THR A 53 -11.21 -10.12 15.52
C THR A 53 -12.10 -9.95 14.30
N ASP A 54 -11.57 -9.43 13.20
CA ASP A 54 -12.26 -9.45 11.92
C ASP A 54 -12.23 -10.88 11.38
N GLU A 55 -13.21 -11.31 10.60
CA GLU A 55 -13.19 -12.63 9.95
C GLU A 55 -12.49 -12.58 8.58
N GLY A 56 -12.01 -11.40 8.18
CA GLY A 56 -11.32 -11.12 6.92
C GLY A 56 -9.90 -11.70 6.80
N LEU A 57 -9.26 -11.41 5.68
CA LEU A 57 -7.92 -11.92 5.33
C LEU A 57 -6.86 -11.60 6.39
N LEU A 58 -6.96 -10.41 7.00
CA LEU A 58 -5.94 -9.84 7.88
C LEU A 58 -6.05 -10.30 9.34
N SER A 59 -7.08 -11.07 9.68
CA SER A 59 -7.27 -11.57 11.04
C SER A 59 -6.09 -12.41 11.52
N GLY A 60 -5.56 -12.09 12.70
CA GLY A 60 -4.40 -12.75 13.28
C GLY A 60 -3.07 -12.43 12.59
N ILE A 61 -3.03 -11.52 11.60
CA ILE A 61 -1.76 -11.05 11.04
C ILE A 61 -1.14 -10.06 12.02
N SER A 62 0.14 -10.30 12.27
CA SER A 62 0.95 -9.48 13.17
C SER A 62 1.51 -8.32 12.36
N THR A 63 1.32 -7.07 12.81
CA THR A 63 1.79 -5.89 12.07
C THR A 63 2.60 -4.94 12.92
N ASP A 64 3.50 -4.22 12.27
CA ASP A 64 4.08 -2.96 12.71
C ASP A 64 3.53 -1.77 11.88
N CYS A 65 4.20 -0.60 11.98
CA CYS A 65 3.83 0.64 11.31
C CYS A 65 3.50 0.48 9.82
N ALA A 66 4.44 -0.02 9.02
CA ALA A 66 4.29 -0.04 7.55
C ALA A 66 3.56 -1.30 7.07
N ASP A 67 3.74 -2.41 7.78
CA ASP A 67 2.99 -3.66 7.54
C ASP A 67 1.49 -3.38 7.40
N ALA A 68 0.93 -2.66 8.39
CA ALA A 68 -0.50 -2.38 8.41
C ALA A 68 -1.00 -1.64 7.16
N LEU A 69 -0.18 -0.76 6.57
CA LEU A 69 -0.56 0.00 5.38
C LEU A 69 -0.53 -0.88 4.13
N TYR A 70 0.52 -1.69 3.95
CA TYR A 70 0.60 -2.65 2.86
C TYR A 70 -0.52 -3.68 2.96
N ASP A 71 -0.74 -4.28 4.13
CA ASP A 71 -1.78 -5.27 4.38
C ASP A 71 -3.16 -4.77 4.03
N ILE A 72 -3.49 -3.52 4.41
CA ILE A 72 -4.76 -2.89 4.08
C ILE A 72 -4.91 -2.72 2.55
N ARG A 73 -3.85 -2.31 1.84
CA ARG A 73 -3.87 -2.17 0.38
C ARG A 73 -3.97 -3.54 -0.31
N ILE A 74 -3.28 -4.56 0.19
CA ILE A 74 -3.35 -5.94 -0.32
C ILE A 74 -4.75 -6.50 -0.11
N GLN A 75 -5.34 -6.35 1.07
CA GLN A 75 -6.70 -6.80 1.38
C GLN A 75 -7.71 -6.24 0.38
N TYR A 76 -7.70 -4.92 0.19
CA TYR A 76 -8.58 -4.30 -0.79
C TYR A 76 -8.29 -4.79 -2.22
N SER A 77 -7.01 -4.88 -2.61
CA SER A 77 -6.65 -5.34 -3.95
C SER A 77 -7.14 -6.77 -4.23
N TYR A 78 -7.03 -7.64 -3.23
CA TYR A 78 -7.50 -9.02 -3.29
C TYR A 78 -9.03 -9.10 -3.37
N GLU A 79 -9.76 -8.36 -2.52
CA GLU A 79 -11.23 -8.34 -2.50
C GLU A 79 -11.84 -7.85 -3.82
N HIS A 80 -11.11 -7.00 -4.56
CA HIS A 80 -11.56 -6.36 -5.79
C HIS A 80 -10.83 -6.89 -7.04
N SER A 81 -10.05 -7.96 -6.92
CA SER A 81 -9.29 -8.56 -8.04
C SER A 81 -8.40 -7.55 -8.81
N LEU A 82 -7.83 -6.60 -8.08
CA LEU A 82 -6.86 -5.62 -8.55
C LEU A 82 -5.43 -6.15 -8.40
N PRO A 83 -4.49 -5.71 -9.25
CA PRO A 83 -3.09 -6.03 -9.06
C PRO A 83 -2.54 -5.29 -7.84
N PHE A 84 -1.69 -5.96 -7.07
CA PHE A 84 -0.85 -5.32 -6.06
C PHE A 84 0.60 -5.52 -6.47
N VAL A 85 1.31 -4.41 -6.68
CA VAL A 85 2.71 -4.42 -7.12
C VAL A 85 3.44 -3.33 -6.36
N ILE A 86 4.66 -3.64 -5.93
CA ILE A 86 5.60 -2.73 -5.29
C ILE A 86 6.95 -2.78 -6.01
N ASN A 87 7.85 -1.86 -5.68
CA ASN A 87 9.26 -2.05 -5.98
C ASN A 87 9.71 -3.37 -5.36
N ALA A 88 10.50 -4.16 -6.09
CA ALA A 88 10.95 -5.44 -5.56
C ALA A 88 11.75 -5.22 -4.26
N PRO A 89 11.55 -6.05 -3.23
CA PRO A 89 12.46 -6.09 -2.08
C PRO A 89 13.93 -6.17 -2.46
N GLU A 90 14.80 -5.69 -1.59
CA GLU A 90 16.25 -5.68 -1.85
C GLU A 90 16.80 -7.08 -2.15
N ALA A 91 16.28 -8.11 -1.46
CA ALA A 91 16.61 -9.51 -1.69
C ALA A 91 16.27 -10.01 -3.11
N LEU A 92 15.31 -9.36 -3.79
CA LEU A 92 14.81 -9.74 -5.12
C LEU A 92 15.33 -8.85 -6.26
N HIS A 93 15.91 -7.67 -5.95
CA HIS A 93 16.46 -6.74 -6.94
C HIS A 93 17.35 -7.37 -8.04
N PRO A 94 18.22 -8.36 -7.75
CA PRO A 94 19.05 -8.97 -8.80
C PRO A 94 18.25 -9.73 -9.88
N LYS A 95 16.98 -10.06 -9.60
CA LYS A 95 16.13 -10.91 -10.45
C LYS A 95 14.96 -10.16 -11.05
N MET A 96 14.45 -9.14 -10.36
CA MET A 96 13.26 -8.40 -10.76
C MET A 96 13.28 -6.98 -10.21
N LYS A 97 12.61 -6.06 -10.90
CA LYS A 97 12.49 -4.64 -10.47
C LYS A 97 11.24 -4.38 -9.65
N THR A 98 10.20 -5.16 -9.86
CA THR A 98 8.91 -5.08 -9.17
C THR A 98 8.57 -6.45 -8.61
N PHE A 99 7.78 -6.46 -7.55
CA PHE A 99 7.25 -7.66 -6.91
C PHE A 99 5.78 -7.45 -6.61
N GLY A 100 4.96 -8.46 -6.88
CA GLY A 100 3.52 -8.32 -6.78
C GLY A 100 2.77 -9.64 -6.75
N ASN A 101 1.45 -9.55 -6.86
CA ASN A 101 0.55 -10.70 -6.82
C ASN A 101 0.69 -11.67 -8.00
N ASP A 102 1.39 -11.28 -9.07
CA ASP A 102 1.72 -12.09 -10.24
C ASP A 102 2.93 -13.03 -10.01
N THR A 103 3.53 -13.01 -8.82
CA THR A 103 4.66 -13.87 -8.48
C THR A 103 4.26 -15.34 -8.34
N SER A 104 5.12 -16.22 -8.84
CA SER A 104 4.96 -17.67 -8.69
C SER A 104 5.65 -18.24 -7.43
N MET A 105 6.08 -17.37 -6.51
CA MET A 105 6.82 -17.78 -5.29
C MET A 105 5.98 -18.64 -4.33
N PHE A 106 4.65 -18.62 -4.48
CA PHE A 106 3.71 -19.27 -3.56
C PHE A 106 2.87 -20.37 -4.22
N ASP A 107 3.23 -20.82 -5.44
CA ASP A 107 2.49 -21.84 -6.22
C ASP A 107 2.31 -23.17 -5.47
N SER A 108 3.21 -23.49 -4.54
CA SER A 108 3.12 -24.70 -3.71
C SER A 108 1.94 -24.67 -2.73
N ILE A 109 1.38 -23.49 -2.42
CA ILE A 109 0.24 -23.30 -1.52
C ILE A 109 -1.05 -23.38 -2.33
N LYS A 110 -1.81 -24.47 -2.18
CA LYS A 110 -3.03 -24.71 -2.97
C LYS A 110 -4.21 -23.82 -2.61
N ASN A 111 -4.38 -23.51 -1.32
CA ASN A 111 -5.47 -22.65 -0.87
C ASN A 111 -5.12 -21.17 -1.12
N GLU A 112 -5.91 -20.48 -1.94
CA GLU A 112 -5.66 -19.09 -2.31
C GLU A 112 -5.57 -18.16 -1.09
N ARG A 113 -6.52 -18.23 -0.15
CA ARG A 113 -6.48 -17.40 1.07
C ARG A 113 -5.20 -17.64 1.88
N THR A 114 -4.74 -18.88 2.02
CA THR A 114 -3.46 -19.19 2.66
C THR A 114 -2.28 -18.64 1.86
N ARG A 115 -2.36 -18.67 0.52
CA ARG A 115 -1.33 -18.13 -0.38
C ARG A 115 -1.19 -16.62 -0.25
N VAL A 116 -2.31 -15.89 -0.25
CA VAL A 116 -2.33 -14.44 -0.07
C VAL A 116 -1.78 -14.07 1.30
N ARG A 117 -2.09 -14.84 2.36
CA ARG A 117 -1.50 -14.61 3.69
C ARG A 117 0.01 -14.84 3.72
N ALA A 118 0.51 -15.88 3.04
CA ALA A 118 1.95 -16.10 2.93
C ALA A 118 2.64 -14.99 2.13
N PHE A 119 1.96 -14.43 1.12
CA PHE A 119 2.42 -13.25 0.39
C PHE A 119 2.49 -12.02 1.30
N ILE A 120 1.45 -11.78 2.11
CA ILE A 120 1.44 -10.71 3.13
C ILE A 120 2.60 -10.89 4.11
N ASP A 121 2.77 -12.07 4.69
CA ASP A 121 3.86 -12.33 5.64
C ASP A 121 5.23 -12.05 5.01
N TYR A 122 5.42 -12.40 3.73
CA TYR A 122 6.65 -12.09 2.99
C TYR A 122 6.87 -10.59 2.78
N ILE A 123 5.84 -9.85 2.33
CA ILE A 123 5.93 -8.38 2.17
C ILE A 123 6.31 -7.74 3.50
N ASN A 124 5.64 -8.17 4.57
CA ASN A 124 5.86 -7.67 5.91
C ASN A 124 7.31 -7.96 6.37
N ASP A 125 7.91 -9.11 6.04
CA ASP A 125 9.30 -9.40 6.40
C ASP A 125 10.36 -8.57 5.63
N GLU A 126 9.98 -8.04 4.46
CA GLU A 126 10.92 -7.39 3.53
C GLU A 126 10.76 -5.86 3.46
N GLU A 127 9.56 -5.35 3.74
CA GLU A 127 9.23 -3.93 3.64
C GLU A 127 9.17 -3.25 5.00
N GLY A 128 9.20 -1.92 4.99
CA GLY A 128 9.13 -1.13 6.21
C GLY A 128 8.87 0.34 5.95
N THR A 129 8.81 1.14 7.02
CA THR A 129 8.56 2.58 6.88
C THR A 129 9.69 3.29 6.12
N SER A 130 10.88 2.68 6.06
CA SER A 130 12.02 3.16 5.28
C SER A 130 11.93 2.88 3.78
N THR A 131 10.98 2.07 3.30
CA THR A 131 10.87 1.69 1.89
C THR A 131 9.55 2.13 1.27
N ILE A 132 8.48 2.29 2.06
CA ILE A 132 7.14 2.68 1.59
C ILE A 132 7.08 3.98 0.77
N PHE A 133 8.03 4.90 0.94
CA PHE A 133 8.07 6.09 0.10
C PHE A 133 8.40 5.77 -1.38
N LYS A 134 9.03 4.63 -1.67
CA LYS A 134 9.35 4.17 -3.04
C LYS A 134 8.11 3.74 -3.80
N ASP A 135 7.12 3.19 -3.09
CA ASP A 135 5.86 2.68 -3.66
C ASP A 135 4.73 3.71 -3.64
N THR A 136 5.04 4.93 -3.23
CA THR A 136 4.07 6.01 -3.06
C THR A 136 4.58 7.29 -3.71
N PHE A 137 3.73 8.30 -3.83
CA PHE A 137 4.09 9.61 -4.37
C PHE A 137 3.39 10.73 -3.59
N PRO A 138 3.97 11.94 -3.51
CA PRO A 138 3.39 13.05 -2.77
C PRO A 138 2.16 13.59 -3.48
N VAL A 139 1.13 13.90 -2.70
CA VAL A 139 -0.14 14.41 -3.22
C VAL A 139 -0.30 15.91 -3.00
N SER A 140 -1.20 16.52 -3.76
CA SER A 140 -1.66 17.89 -3.52
C SER A 140 -2.42 17.99 -2.20
N ILE A 141 -2.54 19.20 -1.66
CA ILE A 141 -3.25 19.39 -0.38
C ILE A 141 -4.73 19.05 -0.52
N HIS A 142 -5.36 19.34 -1.67
CA HIS A 142 -6.78 19.05 -1.89
C HIS A 142 -7.10 17.55 -2.05
N GLU A 143 -6.10 16.73 -2.35
CA GLU A 143 -6.24 15.28 -2.47
C GLU A 143 -6.13 14.56 -1.10
N ILE A 144 -5.85 15.29 -0.01
CA ILE A 144 -5.73 14.71 1.34
C ILE A 144 -7.11 14.29 1.85
N ASN A 145 -7.39 12.99 1.78
CA ASN A 145 -8.62 12.36 2.27
C ASN A 145 -8.35 10.91 2.74
N SER A 146 -9.39 10.14 3.03
CA SER A 146 -9.32 8.71 3.33
C SER A 146 -8.41 7.95 2.35
N GLY A 147 -7.65 6.96 2.83
CA GLY A 147 -6.75 6.14 1.99
C GLY A 147 -5.38 6.78 1.71
N ILE A 148 -5.22 8.08 1.90
CA ILE A 148 -3.91 8.74 1.87
C ILE A 148 -3.05 8.26 3.04
N LEU A 149 -1.76 8.09 2.78
CA LEU A 149 -0.76 7.76 3.77
C LEU A 149 -0.14 9.04 4.33
N TYR A 150 0.20 9.04 5.60
CA TYR A 150 0.98 10.10 6.22
C TYR A 150 2.25 9.50 6.82
N LEU A 151 3.40 9.88 6.26
CA LEU A 151 4.71 9.38 6.68
C LEU A 151 5.46 10.44 7.47
N VAL A 152 6.12 10.03 8.55
CA VAL A 152 6.91 10.94 9.39
C VAL A 152 8.27 10.35 9.75
N GLU A 153 9.22 11.25 9.93
CA GLU A 153 10.53 10.96 10.49
C GLU A 153 10.88 12.00 11.57
N TRP A 154 11.47 11.52 12.66
CA TRP A 154 12.03 12.36 13.70
C TRP A 154 13.32 11.75 14.26
N SER A 155 14.16 12.60 14.85
CA SER A 155 15.34 12.12 15.54
C SER A 155 15.10 12.10 17.05
N LEU A 156 15.44 10.98 17.69
CA LEU A 156 15.47 10.83 19.13
C LEU A 156 16.83 10.29 19.55
N PHE A 157 17.59 11.05 20.35
CA PHE A 157 18.95 10.70 20.77
C PHE A 157 19.90 10.30 19.63
N GLY A 158 19.80 10.98 18.48
CA GLY A 158 20.63 10.71 17.29
C GLY A 158 20.20 9.50 16.45
N LYS A 159 19.16 8.76 16.88
CA LYS A 159 18.53 7.71 16.05
C LYS A 159 17.39 8.32 15.24
N GLN A 160 17.29 7.91 13.98
CA GLN A 160 16.15 8.27 13.13
C GLN A 160 15.04 7.27 13.39
N GLU A 161 13.90 7.79 13.82
CA GLU A 161 12.68 7.05 14.05
C GLU A 161 11.67 7.44 12.97
N ARG A 162 10.86 6.47 12.55
CA ARG A 162 9.87 6.66 11.49
C ARG A 162 8.55 6.04 11.91
N HIS A 163 7.48 6.61 11.38
CA HIS A 163 6.15 6.08 11.58
C HIS A 163 5.25 6.42 10.40
N SER A 164 4.19 5.64 10.24
CA SER A 164 3.30 5.72 9.10
C SER A 164 1.85 5.53 9.54
N TYR A 165 0.99 6.32 8.93
CA TYR A 165 -0.43 6.33 9.18
C TYR A 165 -1.19 6.17 7.87
N ILE A 166 -2.37 5.58 7.93
CA ILE A 166 -3.39 5.73 6.89
C ILE A 166 -4.47 6.68 7.39
N LEU A 167 -4.89 7.61 6.54
CA LEU A 167 -6.00 8.50 6.85
C LEU A 167 -7.29 7.71 6.73
N LYS A 168 -8.06 7.69 7.82
CA LYS A 168 -9.41 7.15 7.83
C LYS A 168 -10.39 8.09 7.16
N GLY A 169 -10.12 9.40 7.20
CA GLY A 169 -10.99 10.46 6.71
C GLY A 169 -11.09 11.58 7.73
N PHE A 170 -12.27 12.17 7.85
CA PHE A 170 -12.54 13.27 8.78
C PHE A 170 -13.52 12.85 9.88
N ASN A 171 -13.33 13.38 11.09
CA ASN A 171 -14.34 13.28 12.16
C ASN A 171 -15.45 14.34 11.98
N ALA A 172 -16.43 14.36 12.90
CA ALA A 172 -17.53 15.31 12.88
C ALA A 172 -17.07 16.79 12.94
N ASP A 173 -15.92 17.06 13.54
CA ASP A 173 -15.31 18.39 13.66
C ASP A 173 -14.40 18.75 12.46
N ARG A 174 -14.44 17.95 11.40
CA ARG A 174 -13.55 18.05 10.22
C ARG A 174 -12.07 17.98 10.56
N GLU A 175 -11.70 17.24 11.61
CA GLU A 175 -10.31 16.87 11.91
C GLU A 175 -9.96 15.56 11.21
N LEU A 176 -8.73 15.46 10.71
CA LEU A 176 -8.21 14.23 10.13
C LEU A 176 -8.11 13.13 11.19
N LEU A 177 -8.59 11.94 10.83
CA LEU A 177 -8.48 10.71 11.62
C LEU A 177 -7.37 9.84 11.05
N TYR A 178 -6.37 9.53 11.88
CA TYR A 178 -5.21 8.73 11.49
C TYR A 178 -5.29 7.35 12.15
N TYR A 179 -5.13 6.30 11.36
CA TYR A 179 -5.03 4.93 11.84
C TYR A 179 -3.59 4.44 11.66
N ALA A 180 -3.05 3.77 12.66
CA ALA A 180 -1.70 3.21 12.61
C ALA A 180 -1.56 1.94 13.45
N SER A 181 -0.55 1.13 13.12
CA SER A 181 0.01 0.09 13.99
C SER A 181 1.39 0.54 14.46
N ASP A 182 2.06 -0.23 15.33
CA ASP A 182 3.28 0.23 15.99
C ASP A 182 4.30 -0.91 16.18
N ALA A 183 5.58 -0.57 16.21
CA ALA A 183 6.66 -1.54 16.44
C ALA A 183 6.72 -1.98 17.92
N PRO A 184 7.19 -3.21 18.23
CA PRO A 184 7.55 -4.30 17.30
C PRO A 184 6.30 -4.98 16.74
N ARG A 185 6.41 -5.78 15.67
CA ARG A 185 5.27 -6.50 15.05
C ARG A 185 4.44 -7.32 16.06
N LYS A 186 3.13 -7.03 16.21
CA LYS A 186 2.18 -7.85 17.01
C LYS A 186 0.76 -7.77 16.45
N VAL A 187 -0.02 -8.83 16.64
CA VAL A 187 -1.48 -8.80 16.43
C VAL A 187 -2.10 -7.80 17.40
N ARG A 188 -2.70 -6.71 16.88
CA ARG A 188 -3.27 -5.62 17.68
C ARG A 188 -4.36 -4.87 16.94
N LYS A 189 -5.16 -4.11 17.69
CA LYS A 189 -6.03 -3.11 17.08
C LYS A 189 -5.19 -1.95 16.54
N LEU A 190 -5.60 -1.37 15.42
CA LEU A 190 -5.10 -0.09 14.95
C LEU A 190 -5.37 0.98 16.01
N GLN A 191 -4.36 1.79 16.29
CA GLN A 191 -4.46 2.99 17.10
C GLN A 191 -5.18 4.07 16.31
N ILE A 192 -5.94 4.92 17.00
CA ILE A 192 -6.62 6.08 16.41
C ILE A 192 -5.99 7.34 16.98
N ASP A 193 -5.43 8.17 16.11
CA ASP A 193 -5.07 9.54 16.44
C ASP A 193 -6.13 10.48 15.85
N THR A 194 -6.86 11.17 16.73
CA THR A 194 -7.97 12.08 16.36
C THR A 194 -7.53 13.53 16.17
N LYS A 195 -6.25 13.82 16.43
CA LYS A 195 -5.61 15.15 16.31
C LYS A 195 -4.27 15.00 15.60
N TYR A 196 -3.48 16.09 15.52
CA TYR A 196 -2.15 16.02 14.92
C TYR A 196 -1.39 14.81 15.45
N PRO A 197 -0.84 13.97 14.55
CA PRO A 197 0.19 13.03 14.89
C PRO A 197 1.24 13.74 15.73
N ARG A 198 1.79 13.04 16.72
CA ARG A 198 2.78 13.61 17.65
C ARG A 198 3.94 14.31 16.92
N PHE A 199 4.24 13.88 15.69
CA PHE A 199 5.30 14.42 14.86
C PHE A 199 4.78 14.93 13.51
N SER A 200 5.26 16.11 13.11
CA SER A 200 5.15 16.60 11.74
C SER A 200 6.26 16.00 10.86
N TYR A 201 6.05 15.92 9.54
CA TYR A 201 7.14 15.69 8.60
C TYR A 201 8.06 16.92 8.49
N GLY A 202 9.36 16.68 8.28
CA GLY A 202 10.39 17.73 8.26
C GLY A 202 11.02 17.99 6.90
N SER A 203 10.84 17.08 5.94
CA SER A 203 11.38 17.16 4.58
C SER A 203 10.69 16.13 3.69
N ALA A 204 10.89 16.23 2.37
CA ALA A 204 10.65 15.10 1.47
C ALA A 204 11.59 13.92 1.84
N PRO A 205 11.21 12.65 1.58
CA PRO A 205 9.96 12.22 0.95
C PRO A 205 8.79 12.04 1.94
N PHE A 206 8.94 12.41 3.21
CA PHE A 206 7.89 12.28 4.23
C PHE A 206 6.71 13.24 3.96
N GLY A 207 5.58 13.06 4.63
CA GLY A 207 4.35 13.85 4.40
C GLY A 207 3.19 13.00 3.90
N PHE A 208 2.22 13.65 3.25
CA PHE A 208 1.02 13.02 2.70
C PHE A 208 1.29 12.40 1.34
N ARG A 209 1.00 11.11 1.18
CA ARG A 209 1.35 10.34 -0.01
C ARG A 209 0.24 9.38 -0.41
N ARG A 210 0.17 9.04 -1.69
CA ARG A 210 -0.73 8.02 -2.26
C ARG A 210 0.08 6.86 -2.80
N TRP A 211 -0.49 5.66 -2.80
CA TRP A 211 0.09 4.50 -3.48
C TRP A 211 0.29 4.78 -4.97
N ARG A 212 1.43 4.38 -5.52
CA ARG A 212 1.62 4.34 -6.97
C ARG A 212 0.78 3.20 -7.54
N HIS A 213 0.16 3.44 -8.68
CA HIS A 213 -0.34 2.34 -9.49
C HIS A 213 0.83 1.53 -10.08
N PRO A 214 0.62 0.26 -10.47
CA PRO A 214 1.69 -0.59 -11.02
C PRO A 214 2.45 0.05 -12.18
N GLU A 215 1.76 0.74 -13.09
CA GLU A 215 2.33 1.44 -14.24
C GLU A 215 3.26 2.62 -13.85
N HIS A 216 3.15 3.12 -12.61
CA HIS A 216 3.90 4.27 -12.10
C HIS A 216 5.10 3.88 -11.21
N LEU A 217 5.31 2.60 -10.92
CA LEU A 217 6.38 2.16 -10.02
C LEU A 217 7.79 2.43 -10.57
N LEU A 218 7.99 2.24 -11.87
CA LEU A 218 9.31 2.32 -12.50
C LEU A 218 9.62 3.67 -13.17
N ILE A 219 8.72 4.64 -13.03
CA ILE A 219 8.94 6.02 -13.51
C ILE A 219 9.28 6.96 -12.34
N PRO A 220 9.99 8.07 -12.59
CA PRO A 220 10.18 9.13 -11.60
C PRO A 220 8.84 9.69 -11.10
N GLU A 221 8.73 10.03 -9.81
CA GLU A 221 7.49 10.59 -9.22
C GLU A 221 6.98 11.82 -9.97
N LYS A 222 7.90 12.68 -10.41
CA LYS A 222 7.62 13.90 -11.16
C LYS A 222 6.95 13.67 -12.52
N ASP A 223 7.01 12.45 -13.03
CA ASP A 223 6.44 12.06 -14.31
C ASP A 223 5.03 11.43 -14.11
N ILE A 224 4.58 11.25 -12.87
CA ILE A 224 3.19 10.85 -12.55
C ILE A 224 2.25 12.04 -12.84
N PRO A 225 1.13 11.83 -13.55
CA PRO A 225 0.24 12.92 -13.93
C PRO A 225 -0.36 13.66 -12.73
N ALA A 226 -0.43 14.99 -12.83
CA ALA A 226 -1.15 15.81 -11.84
C ALA A 226 -2.65 15.46 -11.75
N SER A 227 -3.24 14.93 -12.84
CA SER A 227 -4.61 14.41 -12.86
C SER A 227 -4.82 13.19 -11.97
N GLU A 228 -3.75 12.53 -11.54
CA GLU A 228 -3.76 11.43 -10.57
C GLU A 228 -3.37 11.90 -9.16
N GLY A 229 -3.29 13.21 -8.96
CA GLY A 229 -3.07 13.86 -7.66
C GLY A 229 -1.60 14.16 -7.33
N TYR A 230 -0.64 13.86 -8.22
CA TYR A 230 0.77 14.16 -7.97
C TYR A 230 0.99 15.66 -7.73
N SER A 231 1.66 16.00 -6.62
CA SER A 231 2.08 17.37 -6.34
C SER A 231 3.14 17.45 -5.25
N ILE A 232 4.02 18.44 -5.38
CA ILE A 232 5.01 18.82 -4.35
C ILE A 232 4.58 20.04 -3.52
N GLU A 233 3.32 20.47 -3.65
CA GLU A 233 2.76 21.65 -2.98
C GLU A 233 3.02 21.65 -1.47
N GLN A 234 2.83 20.51 -0.81
CA GLN A 234 3.04 20.37 0.62
C GLN A 234 4.50 20.67 1.04
N TYR A 235 5.47 20.40 0.18
CA TYR A 235 6.89 20.69 0.42
C TYR A 235 7.21 22.17 0.25
N LYS A 236 6.63 22.81 -0.77
CA LYS A 236 6.73 24.27 -0.93
C LYS A 236 6.09 25.00 0.27
N LEU A 237 4.98 24.46 0.78
CA LEU A 237 4.34 25.00 1.97
C LEU A 237 5.22 24.79 3.21
N LEU A 238 5.82 23.61 3.36
CA LEU A 238 6.74 23.29 4.45
C LEU A 238 7.93 24.26 4.49
N GLU A 239 8.55 24.57 3.35
CA GLU A 239 9.63 25.57 3.26
C GLU A 239 9.18 26.96 3.74
N LYS A 240 7.94 27.33 3.44
CA LYS A 240 7.37 28.63 3.79
C LYS A 240 7.01 28.77 5.27
N VAL A 241 6.39 27.74 5.87
CA VAL A 241 5.81 27.84 7.24
C VAL A 241 6.59 27.07 8.30
N GLY A 242 7.46 26.14 7.88
CA GLY A 242 8.25 25.28 8.75
C GLY A 242 7.48 24.12 9.38
N LYS A 243 8.24 23.11 9.84
CA LYS A 243 7.75 21.85 10.44
C LYS A 243 6.72 22.05 11.57
N LYS A 244 6.82 23.13 12.35
CA LYS A 244 5.92 23.40 13.48
C LYS A 244 4.53 23.88 13.05
N GLN A 245 4.40 24.49 11.88
CA GLN A 245 3.13 25.08 11.41
C GLN A 245 2.50 24.31 10.26
N ILE A 246 3.24 23.40 9.61
CA ILE A 246 2.80 22.75 8.36
C ILE A 246 1.45 22.05 8.46
N LEU A 247 1.22 21.22 9.50
CA LEU A 247 -0.05 20.51 9.65
C LEU A 247 -1.21 21.46 9.94
N LYS A 248 -0.96 22.58 10.65
CA LYS A 248 -1.96 23.61 10.91
C LYS A 248 -2.38 24.32 9.63
N GLU A 249 -1.42 24.63 8.77
CA GLU A 249 -1.70 25.33 7.51
C GLU A 249 -2.39 24.41 6.50
N ILE A 250 -1.99 23.14 6.40
CA ILE A 250 -2.70 22.13 5.58
C ILE A 250 -4.15 22.00 6.02
N ARG A 251 -4.40 21.88 7.34
CA ARG A 251 -5.77 21.81 7.87
C ARG A 251 -6.60 23.02 7.49
N LYS A 252 -6.03 24.22 7.60
CA LYS A 252 -6.72 25.46 7.22
C LYS A 252 -7.13 25.43 5.75
N GLN A 253 -6.28 24.89 4.87
CA GLN A 253 -6.60 24.77 3.44
C GLN A 253 -7.67 23.72 3.16
N LEU A 254 -7.71 22.61 3.90
CA LEU A 254 -8.75 21.57 3.79
C LEU A 254 -10.13 22.00 4.31
N GLN A 255 -10.20 23.10 5.07
CA GLN A 255 -11.44 23.62 5.64
C GLN A 255 -12.07 24.74 4.80
N ASN A 256 -11.30 25.35 3.90
CA ASN A 256 -11.78 26.38 2.96
C ASN A 256 -12.25 25.75 1.65
#